data_AF-A0A935MI80-F1
#
_entry.id   AF-A0A935MI80-F1
#
_cell.length_a   1.000
_cell.length_b   1.000
_cell.length_c   1.000
_cell.angle_alpha   90.00
_cell.angle_beta   90.00
_cell.angle_gamma   90.00
#
_symmetry.space_group_name_H-M   'P 1'
#
loop_
_entity.id
_entity.type
_entity.pdbx_description
1 polymer ?
#
loop_
_entity_poly.entity_id
_entity_poly.type
_entity_poly.pdbx_seq_one_letter_code
_entity_poly.pdbx_strand_id
1 'polypeptide(L)'
;MNKRYLYLALAAILGLFIGGKWNIPLAAWIVPIFIIRFFRESDKAGRNFLLLWVVSAIPTIISWQGATFMSKIHPLAEVGFFLLTTPLGLLPYVIDRIYYRRFGSTAWLTLIFPIANTAMDFFSASGSPFGTFGAMAYSQRDFLPAMQIASVTGLWGVTFVMSWFASLVNHFWDKKPAPLSWTFAGALALILSLSLGRTLLPAQPTHTAQIAGFSLPAGKLIEVMTQFSAGGSAKRQSPTCTRMN
;
A
#
# COMPACT_ATOMS: atom_id res chain seq x y z
N MET A 1 27.26 -13.29 -13.61
CA MET A 1 26.23 -13.10 -12.57
C MET A 1 24.88 -13.53 -13.12
N ASN A 2 24.13 -14.39 -12.42
CA ASN A 2 22.82 -14.86 -12.91
C ASN A 2 21.84 -13.67 -12.97
N LYS A 3 21.22 -13.40 -14.13
CA LYS A 3 20.47 -12.15 -14.43
C LYS A 3 19.42 -11.83 -13.36
N ARG A 4 18.83 -12.84 -12.72
CA ARG A 4 17.86 -12.67 -11.62
C ARG A 4 18.38 -11.84 -10.44
N TYR A 5 19.66 -11.96 -10.06
CA TYR A 5 20.20 -11.20 -8.93
C TYR A 5 20.40 -9.72 -9.26
N LEU A 6 20.49 -9.37 -10.55
CA LEU A 6 20.46 -7.98 -10.98
C LEU A 6 19.09 -7.37 -10.67
N TYR A 7 17.99 -8.07 -10.92
CA TYR A 7 16.64 -7.60 -10.56
C TYR A 7 16.49 -7.41 -9.05
N LEU A 8 17.06 -8.31 -8.26
CA LEU A 8 17.07 -8.18 -6.80
C LEU A 8 17.87 -6.95 -6.34
N ALA A 9 19.04 -6.69 -6.92
CA ALA A 9 19.82 -5.50 -6.63
C ALA A 9 19.10 -4.21 -7.04
N LEU A 10 18.46 -4.19 -8.22
CA LEU A 10 17.64 -3.08 -8.67
C LEU A 10 16.45 -2.82 -7.73
N ALA A 11 15.76 -3.88 -7.29
CA ALA A 11 14.69 -3.77 -6.30
C ALA A 11 15.19 -3.21 -4.96
N ALA A 12 16.40 -3.60 -4.52
CA ALA A 12 17.01 -3.07 -3.29
C ALA A 12 17.29 -1.57 -3.38
N ILE A 13 17.96 -1.15 -4.46
CA ILE A 13 18.38 0.24 -4.66
C ILE A 13 17.15 1.14 -4.82
N LEU A 14 16.22 0.76 -5.71
CA LEU A 14 15.01 1.54 -5.95
C LEU A 14 14.05 1.50 -4.76
N GLY A 15 14.08 0.43 -3.96
CA GLY A 15 13.26 0.29 -2.75
C GLY A 15 13.53 1.36 -1.69
N LEU A 16 14.74 1.96 -1.66
CA LEU A 16 15.06 3.07 -0.76
C LEU A 16 14.16 4.29 -0.99
N PHE A 17 13.67 4.45 -2.23
CA PHE A 17 12.88 5.59 -2.67
C PHE A 17 11.37 5.32 -2.64
N ILE A 18 10.92 4.22 -2.03
CA ILE A 18 9.50 3.93 -1.86
C ILE A 18 9.03 4.42 -0.50
N GLY A 19 8.23 5.48 -0.49
CA GLY A 19 7.77 6.11 0.74
C GLY A 19 8.91 6.76 1.53
N GLY A 20 8.69 6.96 2.83
CA GLY A 20 9.70 7.45 3.75
C GLY A 20 10.26 8.82 3.40
N LYS A 21 11.53 9.05 3.75
CA LYS A 21 12.22 10.35 3.61
C LYS A 21 12.48 10.75 2.16
N TRP A 22 12.80 9.78 1.30
CA TRP A 22 13.27 10.02 -0.07
C TRP A 22 12.27 9.52 -1.12
N ASN A 23 10.98 9.67 -0.84
CA ASN A 23 9.92 9.14 -1.70
C ASN A 23 10.03 9.66 -3.15
N ILE A 24 10.27 8.76 -4.10
CA ILE A 24 10.17 8.97 -5.54
C ILE A 24 8.98 8.13 -6.02
N PRO A 25 7.82 8.75 -6.36
CA PRO A 25 6.60 8.00 -6.68
C PRO A 25 6.79 6.92 -7.75
N LEU A 26 7.58 7.19 -8.80
CA LEU A 26 7.87 6.24 -9.88
C LEU A 26 8.63 4.99 -9.42
N ALA A 27 9.44 5.06 -8.35
CA ALA A 27 10.13 3.89 -7.82
C ALA A 27 9.13 2.81 -7.38
N ALA A 28 7.99 3.22 -6.81
CA ALA A 28 6.94 2.31 -6.37
C ALA A 28 6.21 1.60 -7.53
N TRP A 29 6.25 2.15 -8.74
CA TRP A 29 5.74 1.47 -9.95
C TRP A 29 6.75 0.46 -10.50
N ILE A 30 8.05 0.77 -10.39
CA ILE A 30 9.12 0.02 -11.03
C ILE A 30 9.57 -1.18 -10.20
N VAL A 31 9.73 -1.01 -8.87
CA VAL A 31 10.25 -2.08 -8.00
C VAL A 31 9.43 -3.37 -8.08
N PRO A 32 8.08 -3.36 -8.06
CA PRO A 32 7.30 -4.59 -8.18
C PRO A 32 7.58 -5.35 -9.47
N ILE A 33 7.98 -4.68 -10.57
CA ILE A 33 8.36 -5.33 -11.83
C ILE A 33 9.53 -6.28 -11.58
N PHE A 34 10.58 -5.78 -10.92
CA PHE A 34 11.80 -6.54 -10.66
C PHE A 34 11.61 -7.63 -9.60
N ILE A 35 10.78 -7.37 -8.58
CA ILE A 35 10.44 -8.37 -7.57
C ILE A 35 9.70 -9.55 -8.19
N ILE A 36 8.64 -9.29 -8.98
CA ILE A 36 7.90 -10.34 -9.71
C ILE A 36 8.86 -11.17 -10.55
N ARG A 37 9.73 -10.51 -11.33
CA ARG A 37 10.69 -11.16 -12.20
C ARG A 37 11.65 -12.07 -11.44
N PHE A 38 12.30 -11.55 -10.40
CA PHE A 38 13.21 -12.31 -9.56
C PHE A 38 12.54 -13.55 -8.95
N PHE A 39 11.30 -13.39 -8.45
CA PHE A 39 10.63 -14.43 -7.71
C PHE A 39 10.06 -15.53 -8.63
N ARG A 40 9.54 -15.16 -9.81
CA ARG A 40 9.10 -16.11 -10.85
C ARG A 40 10.24 -16.99 -11.36
N GLU A 41 11.43 -16.43 -11.56
CA GLU A 41 12.66 -17.13 -12.02
C GLU A 41 13.41 -17.88 -10.88
N SER A 42 12.79 -18.02 -9.71
CA SER A 42 13.39 -18.70 -8.57
C SER A 42 13.20 -20.22 -8.58
N ASP A 43 14.31 -20.95 -8.56
CA ASP A 43 14.31 -22.41 -8.39
C ASP A 43 14.04 -22.81 -6.93
N LYS A 44 14.62 -22.07 -5.97
CA LYS A 44 14.55 -22.35 -4.53
C LYS A 44 13.68 -21.32 -3.82
N ALA A 45 12.37 -21.59 -3.80
CA ALA A 45 11.35 -20.66 -3.30
C ALA A 45 11.64 -20.13 -1.88
N GLY A 46 11.92 -21.03 -0.92
CA GLY A 46 12.15 -20.64 0.48
C GLY A 46 13.37 -19.73 0.64
N ARG A 47 14.53 -20.13 0.09
CA ARG A 47 15.76 -19.32 0.16
C ARG A 47 15.59 -17.96 -0.52
N ASN A 48 14.98 -17.93 -1.70
CA ASN A 48 14.82 -16.67 -2.42
C ASN A 48 13.75 -15.78 -1.79
N PHE A 49 12.77 -16.33 -1.07
CA PHE A 49 11.85 -15.56 -0.25
C PHE A 49 12.59 -14.88 0.91
N LEU A 50 13.48 -15.60 1.60
CA LEU A 50 14.33 -15.01 2.64
C LEU A 50 15.21 -13.89 2.09
N LEU A 51 15.84 -14.10 0.92
CA LEU A 51 16.62 -13.04 0.26
C LEU A 51 15.76 -11.83 -0.09
N LEU A 52 14.56 -12.06 -0.63
CA LEU A 52 13.64 -10.98 -0.99
C LEU A 52 13.14 -10.22 0.24
N TRP A 53 12.89 -10.94 1.34
CA TRP A 53 12.54 -10.34 2.63
C TRP A 53 13.64 -9.41 3.11
N VAL A 54 14.89 -9.87 3.18
CA VAL A 54 16.03 -9.04 3.63
C VAL A 54 16.22 -7.84 2.71
N VAL A 55 16.18 -8.06 1.39
CA VAL A 55 16.36 -7.02 0.38
C VAL A 55 15.24 -5.98 0.38
N SER A 56 14.02 -6.34 0.79
CA SER A 56 12.90 -5.40 0.88
C SER A 56 12.85 -4.70 2.25
N ALA A 57 13.23 -5.40 3.32
CA ALA A 57 13.20 -4.86 4.67
C ALA A 57 14.30 -3.81 4.90
N ILE A 58 15.54 -4.07 4.45
CA ILE A 58 16.67 -3.15 4.67
C ILE A 58 16.38 -1.75 4.10
N PRO A 59 15.99 -1.59 2.82
CA PRO A 59 15.67 -0.26 2.28
C PRO A 59 14.51 0.41 2.99
N THR A 60 13.49 -0.35 3.36
CA THR A 60 12.32 0.16 4.09
C THR A 60 12.74 0.73 5.45
N ILE A 61 13.54 -0.01 6.22
CA ILE A 61 14.06 0.41 7.52
C ILE A 61 14.89 1.69 7.39
N ILE A 62 15.77 1.77 6.40
CA ILE A 62 16.62 2.94 6.17
C ILE A 62 15.78 4.16 5.76
N SER A 63 14.84 3.99 4.84
CA SER A 63 14.00 5.07 4.31
C SER A 63 13.04 5.65 5.36
N TRP A 64 12.53 4.80 6.25
CA TRP A 64 11.58 5.20 7.28
C TRP A 64 12.20 5.50 8.65
N GLN A 65 13.52 5.40 8.80
CA GLN A 65 14.20 5.59 10.08
C GLN A 65 13.80 6.91 10.78
N GLY A 66 13.19 6.83 11.96
CA GLY A 66 12.76 7.99 12.75
C GLY A 66 11.48 8.66 12.25
N ALA A 67 10.80 8.10 11.24
CA ALA A 67 9.56 8.66 10.71
C ALA A 67 8.32 8.16 11.46
N THR A 68 8.41 7.01 12.15
CA THR A 68 7.29 6.47 12.94
C THR A 68 7.36 6.88 14.41
N PHE A 69 6.21 6.88 15.10
CA PHE A 69 6.16 7.11 16.55
C PHE A 69 6.92 6.04 17.35
N MET A 70 7.12 4.84 16.78
CA MET A 70 7.82 3.71 17.41
C MET A 70 9.28 4.07 17.71
N SER A 71 9.90 4.90 16.87
CA SER A 71 11.25 5.43 17.09
C SER A 71 11.39 6.22 18.40
N LYS A 72 10.31 6.83 18.88
CA LYS A 72 10.28 7.59 20.15
C LYS A 72 10.10 6.68 21.37
N ILE A 73 9.62 5.46 21.19
CA ILE A 73 9.43 4.47 22.27
C ILE A 73 10.73 3.68 22.47
N HIS A 74 11.29 3.13 21.39
CA HIS A 74 12.53 2.37 21.45
C HIS A 74 13.23 2.35 20.08
N PRO A 75 14.56 2.56 19.99
CA PRO A 75 15.29 2.60 18.71
C PRO A 75 15.13 1.35 17.84
N LEU A 76 14.94 0.18 18.46
CA LEU A 76 14.75 -1.09 17.74
C LEU A 76 13.29 -1.44 17.43
N ALA A 77 12.30 -0.71 17.98
CA ALA A 77 10.90 -1.04 17.76
C ALA A 77 10.49 -0.85 16.29
N GLU A 78 10.97 0.22 15.66
CA GLU A 78 10.74 0.49 14.24
C GLU A 78 11.39 -0.56 13.34
N VAL A 79 12.63 -0.97 13.67
CA VAL A 79 13.35 -2.04 12.97
C VAL A 79 12.57 -3.35 13.07
N GLY A 80 12.14 -3.73 14.28
CA GLY A 80 11.35 -4.93 14.52
C GLY A 80 10.01 -4.91 13.79
N PHE A 81 9.33 -3.76 13.77
CA PHE A 81 8.07 -3.58 13.04
C PHE A 81 8.22 -3.82 11.54
N PHE A 82 9.21 -3.18 10.89
CA PHE A 82 9.41 -3.38 9.45
C PHE A 82 9.95 -4.77 9.11
N LEU A 83 10.80 -5.36 9.95
CA LEU A 83 11.22 -6.76 9.78
C LEU A 83 10.02 -7.71 9.83
N LEU A 84 9.07 -7.48 10.75
CA LEU A 84 7.88 -8.33 10.91
C LEU A 84 6.82 -8.11 9.82
N THR A 85 6.61 -6.88 9.36
CA THR A 85 5.55 -6.54 8.41
C THR A 85 5.94 -6.73 6.94
N THR A 86 7.22 -6.54 6.59
CA THR A 86 7.73 -6.77 5.23
C THR A 86 7.32 -8.14 4.63
N PRO A 87 7.47 -9.28 5.32
CA PRO A 87 7.14 -10.57 4.73
C PRO A 87 5.62 -10.72 4.46
N LEU A 88 4.76 -10.03 5.22
CA LEU A 88 3.32 -9.98 4.93
C LEU A 88 3.04 -9.24 3.62
N GLY A 89 3.71 -8.10 3.41
CA GLY A 89 3.65 -7.35 2.15
C GLY A 89 4.25 -8.11 0.95
N LEU A 90 5.02 -9.18 1.19
CA LEU A 90 5.58 -10.02 0.13
C LEU A 90 4.68 -11.20 -0.28
N LEU A 91 3.61 -11.49 0.47
CA LEU A 91 2.68 -12.59 0.16
C LEU A 91 2.02 -12.49 -1.23
N PRO A 92 1.66 -11.31 -1.75
CA PRO A 92 1.11 -11.18 -3.11
C PRO A 92 2.05 -11.72 -4.20
N TYR A 93 3.37 -11.56 -4.03
CA TYR A 93 4.36 -12.11 -4.97
C TYR A 93 4.45 -13.65 -4.87
N VAL A 94 4.19 -14.21 -3.68
CA VAL A 94 4.11 -15.66 -3.49
C VAL A 94 2.89 -16.22 -4.22
N ILE A 95 1.74 -15.58 -4.07
CA ILE A 95 0.51 -15.95 -4.77
C ILE A 95 0.73 -15.86 -6.29
N ASP A 96 1.25 -14.73 -6.78
CA ASP A 96 1.56 -14.54 -8.20
C ASP A 96 2.45 -15.68 -8.75
N ARG A 97 3.54 -16.01 -8.03
CA ARG A 97 4.45 -17.09 -8.44
C ARG A 97 3.75 -18.45 -8.51
N ILE A 98 2.89 -18.80 -7.56
CA ILE A 98 2.19 -20.09 -7.54
C ILE A 98 1.34 -20.23 -8.80
N TYR A 99 0.56 -19.21 -9.14
CA TYR A 99 -0.29 -19.20 -10.33
C TYR A 99 0.54 -19.17 -11.62
N TYR A 100 1.61 -18.39 -11.65
CA TYR A 100 2.53 -18.31 -12.78
C TYR A 100 3.18 -19.67 -13.10
N ARG A 101 3.68 -20.40 -12.10
CA ARG A 101 4.30 -21.72 -12.33
C ARG A 101 3.29 -22.78 -12.75
N ARG A 102 2.02 -22.66 -12.32
CA ARG A 102 0.97 -23.62 -12.65
C ARG A 102 0.35 -23.40 -14.03
N PHE A 103 0.15 -22.14 -14.43
CA PHE A 103 -0.62 -21.79 -15.62
C PHE A 103 0.18 -21.01 -16.67
N GLY A 104 1.42 -20.62 -16.37
CA GLY A 104 2.29 -19.84 -17.25
C GLY A 104 1.95 -18.35 -17.27
N SER A 105 2.36 -17.66 -18.34
CA SER A 105 2.01 -16.25 -18.58
C SER A 105 0.85 -16.17 -19.58
N THR A 106 -0.29 -15.62 -19.15
CA THR A 106 -1.51 -15.38 -19.93
C THR A 106 -2.10 -14.02 -19.50
N ALA A 107 -2.84 -13.33 -20.37
CA ALA A 107 -3.42 -12.02 -20.06
C ALA A 107 -4.20 -12.01 -18.72
N TRP A 108 -5.05 -13.01 -18.46
CA TRP A 108 -5.80 -13.14 -17.21
C TRP A 108 -4.93 -13.25 -15.95
N LEU A 109 -3.75 -13.88 -16.06
CA LEU A 109 -2.84 -14.05 -14.94
C LEU A 109 -2.19 -12.72 -14.52
N THR A 110 -2.28 -11.68 -15.35
CA THR A 110 -1.84 -10.32 -14.97
C THR A 110 -2.65 -9.75 -13.82
N LEU A 111 -3.87 -10.25 -13.58
CA LEU A 111 -4.77 -9.78 -12.54
C LEU A 111 -4.53 -10.44 -11.18
N ILE A 112 -3.78 -11.56 -11.10
CA ILE A 112 -3.56 -12.28 -9.84
C ILE A 112 -2.79 -11.41 -8.84
N PHE A 113 -1.66 -10.85 -9.25
CA PHE A 113 -0.85 -9.97 -8.42
C PHE A 113 -1.61 -8.72 -7.92
N PRO A 114 -2.26 -7.90 -8.78
CA PRO A 114 -2.99 -6.73 -8.30
C PRO A 114 -4.17 -7.06 -7.40
N ILE A 115 -4.90 -8.16 -7.64
CA ILE A 115 -5.96 -8.60 -6.73
C ILE A 115 -5.38 -8.98 -5.38
N ALA A 116 -4.33 -9.81 -5.35
CA ALA A 116 -3.69 -10.25 -4.12
C ALA A 116 -3.09 -9.08 -3.33
N ASN A 117 -2.42 -8.16 -4.01
CA ASN A 117 -1.79 -7.01 -3.38
C ASN A 117 -2.84 -6.03 -2.81
N THR A 118 -3.88 -5.75 -3.57
CA THR A 118 -4.97 -4.87 -3.11
C THR A 118 -5.74 -5.50 -1.94
N ALA A 119 -6.00 -6.82 -1.97
CA ALA A 119 -6.63 -7.53 -0.87
C ALA A 119 -5.76 -7.48 0.39
N MET A 120 -4.44 -7.69 0.27
CA MET A 120 -3.52 -7.60 1.40
C MET A 120 -3.50 -6.20 2.00
N ASP A 121 -3.46 -5.15 1.18
CA ASP A 121 -3.53 -3.74 1.59
C ASP A 121 -4.84 -3.45 2.35
N PHE A 122 -5.98 -3.89 1.79
CA PHE A 122 -7.31 -3.69 2.36
C PHE A 122 -7.49 -4.40 3.72
N PHE A 123 -7.12 -5.68 3.81
CA PHE A 123 -7.26 -6.45 5.05
C PHE A 123 -6.28 -5.98 6.12
N SER A 124 -5.06 -5.62 5.73
CA SER A 124 -4.09 -5.02 6.66
C SER A 124 -4.67 -3.75 7.28
N ALA A 125 -5.32 -2.90 6.49
CA ALA A 125 -5.91 -1.67 7.01
C ALA A 125 -7.16 -1.88 7.85
N SER A 126 -7.99 -2.87 7.51
CA SER A 126 -9.26 -3.13 8.20
C SER A 126 -9.07 -3.70 9.61
N GLY A 127 -7.98 -4.43 9.86
CA GLY A 127 -7.69 -5.04 11.16
C GLY A 127 -6.61 -4.33 11.99
N SER A 128 -5.97 -3.30 11.44
CA SER A 128 -4.82 -2.65 12.07
C SER A 128 -5.22 -1.46 12.95
N PRO A 129 -4.67 -1.34 14.18
CA PRO A 129 -4.83 -0.14 14.98
C PRO A 129 -4.16 1.09 14.33
N PHE A 130 -3.31 0.89 13.32
CA PHE A 130 -2.66 1.94 12.55
C PHE A 130 -3.46 2.35 11.30
N GLY A 131 -4.65 1.79 11.09
CA GLY A 131 -5.48 2.04 9.91
C GLY A 131 -4.73 1.71 8.62
N THR A 132 -4.79 2.60 7.64
CA THR A 132 -4.16 2.44 6.32
C THR A 132 -2.65 2.70 6.31
N PHE A 133 -2.00 2.82 7.47
CA PHE A 133 -0.55 3.05 7.54
C PHE A 133 0.22 2.00 6.73
N GLY A 134 1.12 2.46 5.86
CA GLY A 134 1.91 1.60 4.98
C GLY A 134 1.23 1.24 3.65
N ALA A 135 -0.01 1.67 3.40
CA ALA A 135 -0.69 1.40 2.12
C ALA A 135 0.12 1.95 0.94
N MET A 136 0.21 1.17 -0.13
CA MET A 136 1.04 1.49 -1.30
C MET A 136 0.67 2.83 -1.94
N ALA A 137 -0.61 3.18 -1.93
CA ALA A 137 -1.13 4.44 -2.45
C ALA A 137 -0.44 5.69 -1.87
N TYR A 138 0.04 5.66 -0.62
CA TYR A 138 0.70 6.81 0.00
C TYR A 138 2.04 7.17 -0.64
N SER A 139 2.70 6.22 -1.32
CA SER A 139 3.89 6.52 -2.13
C SER A 139 3.60 7.51 -3.26
N GLN A 140 2.33 7.65 -3.65
CA GLN A 140 1.90 8.50 -4.76
C GLN A 140 1.46 9.90 -4.31
N ARG A 141 1.61 10.26 -3.03
CA ARG A 141 1.12 11.55 -2.50
C ARG A 141 1.53 12.79 -3.31
N ASP A 142 2.75 12.78 -3.88
CA ASP A 142 3.30 13.88 -4.68
C ASP A 142 3.13 13.66 -6.20
N PHE A 143 2.46 12.59 -6.62
CA PHE A 143 2.19 12.25 -8.01
C PHE A 143 0.69 12.35 -8.30
N LEU A 144 0.25 13.57 -8.57
CA LEU A 144 -1.15 13.94 -8.79
C LEU A 144 -1.88 13.03 -9.79
N PRO A 145 -1.29 12.61 -10.94
CA PRO A 145 -1.99 11.76 -11.89
C PRO A 145 -2.44 10.43 -11.27
N ALA A 146 -1.62 9.78 -10.45
CA ALA A 146 -2.04 8.55 -9.77
C ALA A 146 -3.05 8.84 -8.65
N MET A 147 -2.88 9.95 -7.93
CA MET A 147 -3.76 10.30 -6.81
C MET A 147 -5.20 10.61 -7.23
N GLN A 148 -5.44 11.06 -8.48
CA GLN A 148 -6.82 11.26 -8.96
C GLN A 148 -7.65 9.97 -8.99
N ILE A 149 -7.01 8.79 -9.13
CA ILE A 149 -7.71 7.50 -9.10
C ILE A 149 -8.40 7.29 -7.73
N ALA A 150 -7.80 7.83 -6.67
CA ALA A 150 -8.31 7.69 -5.31
C ALA A 150 -9.68 8.36 -5.10
N SER A 151 -10.06 9.38 -5.88
CA SER A 151 -11.37 10.02 -5.73
C SER A 151 -12.54 9.14 -6.19
N VAL A 152 -12.27 8.13 -7.02
CA VAL A 152 -13.30 7.23 -7.57
C VAL A 152 -13.31 5.89 -6.83
N THR A 153 -12.13 5.38 -6.51
CA THR A 153 -11.95 3.99 -6.02
C THR A 153 -11.30 3.90 -4.65
N GLY A 154 -10.97 5.05 -4.03
CA GLY A 154 -10.17 5.11 -2.81
C GLY A 154 -8.71 4.68 -3.04
N LEU A 155 -7.97 4.54 -1.93
CA LEU A 155 -6.55 4.15 -1.95
C LEU A 155 -6.33 2.81 -2.68
N TRP A 156 -7.29 1.90 -2.57
CA TRP A 156 -7.21 0.54 -3.11
C TRP A 156 -7.10 0.49 -4.64
N GLY A 157 -7.77 1.40 -5.35
CA GLY A 157 -7.63 1.46 -6.80
C GLY A 157 -6.25 1.96 -7.25
N VAL A 158 -5.60 2.84 -6.48
CA VAL A 158 -4.21 3.24 -6.75
C VAL A 158 -3.28 2.03 -6.61
N THR A 159 -3.40 1.29 -5.49
CA THR A 159 -2.64 0.04 -5.27
C THR A 159 -2.89 -0.97 -6.40
N PHE A 160 -4.14 -1.15 -6.81
CA PHE A 160 -4.50 -2.05 -7.89
C PHE A 160 -3.86 -1.67 -9.22
N VAL A 161 -3.97 -0.41 -9.65
CA VAL A 161 -3.43 0.08 -10.93
C VAL A 161 -1.91 -0.03 -10.97
N MET A 162 -1.23 0.36 -9.89
CA MET A 162 0.23 0.21 -9.77
C MET A 162 0.68 -1.24 -9.87
N SER A 163 -0.03 -2.13 -9.16
CA SER A 163 0.29 -3.55 -9.15
C SER A 163 -0.01 -4.19 -10.52
N TRP A 164 -1.10 -3.76 -11.17
CA TRP A 164 -1.50 -4.29 -12.46
C TRP A 164 -0.53 -3.85 -13.55
N PHE A 165 -0.06 -2.61 -13.51
CA PHE A 165 1.04 -2.13 -14.34
C PHE A 165 2.26 -3.06 -14.26
N ALA A 166 2.75 -3.35 -13.05
CA ALA A 166 3.94 -4.16 -12.88
C ALA A 166 3.78 -5.60 -13.39
N SER A 167 2.60 -6.18 -13.17
CA SER A 167 2.25 -7.52 -13.65
C SER A 167 2.12 -7.57 -15.17
N LEU A 168 1.53 -6.53 -15.78
CA LEU A 168 1.37 -6.40 -17.23
C LEU A 168 2.72 -6.22 -17.93
N VAL A 169 3.60 -5.37 -17.40
CA VAL A 169 4.98 -5.22 -17.93
C VAL A 169 5.70 -6.57 -17.92
N ASN A 170 5.62 -7.34 -16.83
CA ASN A 170 6.20 -8.69 -16.77
C ASN A 170 5.58 -9.64 -17.79
N HIS A 171 4.27 -9.55 -18.04
CA HIS A 171 3.60 -10.38 -19.05
C HIS A 171 4.09 -10.08 -20.47
N PHE A 172 4.22 -8.79 -20.83
CA PHE A 172 4.76 -8.35 -22.12
C PHE A 172 6.24 -8.71 -22.28
N TRP A 173 6.99 -8.81 -21.17
CA TRP A 173 8.37 -9.27 -21.19
C TRP A 173 8.47 -10.79 -21.48
N ASP A 174 7.58 -11.60 -20.91
CA ASP A 174 7.66 -13.06 -21.00
C ASP A 174 7.25 -13.64 -22.34
N LYS A 175 6.20 -13.11 -22.95
CA LYS A 175 5.59 -13.68 -24.15
C LYS A 175 5.14 -12.60 -25.11
N LYS A 176 4.99 -12.98 -26.38
CA LYS A 176 4.31 -12.13 -27.36
C LYS A 176 2.88 -11.83 -26.86
N PRO A 177 2.49 -10.55 -26.77
CA PRO A 177 1.20 -10.17 -26.23
C PRO A 177 0.07 -10.64 -27.15
N ALA A 178 -0.94 -11.27 -26.56
CA ALA A 178 -2.18 -11.61 -27.25
C ALA A 178 -3.04 -10.34 -27.43
N PRO A 179 -4.07 -10.33 -28.30
CA PRO A 179 -4.97 -9.18 -28.45
C PRO A 179 -5.57 -8.71 -27.13
N LEU A 180 -5.95 -9.64 -26.25
CA LEU A 180 -6.47 -9.32 -24.92
C LEU A 180 -5.44 -8.59 -24.03
N SER A 181 -4.15 -8.92 -24.15
CA SER A 181 -3.08 -8.23 -23.42
C SER A 181 -2.99 -6.76 -23.81
N TRP A 182 -3.23 -6.44 -25.09
CA TRP A 182 -3.31 -5.07 -25.58
C TRP A 182 -4.57 -4.35 -25.10
N THR A 183 -5.71 -5.04 -25.03
CA THR A 183 -6.93 -4.47 -24.43
C THR A 183 -6.68 -4.08 -22.97
N PHE A 184 -5.99 -4.92 -22.19
CA PHE A 184 -5.63 -4.62 -20.81
C PHE A 184 -4.65 -3.45 -20.71
N ALA A 185 -3.64 -3.39 -21.58
CA ALA A 185 -2.74 -2.25 -21.67
C ALA A 185 -3.47 -0.95 -22.03
N GLY A 186 -4.40 -1.01 -22.98
CA GLY A 186 -5.25 0.10 -23.39
C GLY A 186 -6.15 0.58 -22.25
N ALA A 187 -6.76 -0.34 -21.49
CA ALA A 187 -7.57 0.00 -20.32
C ALA A 187 -6.73 0.69 -19.23
N LEU A 188 -5.56 0.16 -18.92
CA LEU A 188 -4.64 0.77 -17.96
C LEU A 188 -4.17 2.16 -18.41
N ALA A 189 -3.82 2.31 -19.69
CA ALA A 189 -3.44 3.59 -20.29
C ALA A 189 -4.59 4.59 -20.28
N LEU A 190 -5.83 4.14 -20.54
CA LEU A 190 -7.03 4.97 -20.49
C LEU A 190 -7.26 5.49 -19.07
N ILE A 191 -7.17 4.63 -18.04
CA ILE A 191 -7.29 5.04 -16.64
C ILE A 191 -6.28 6.15 -16.32
N LEU A 192 -4.99 5.92 -16.61
CA LEU A 192 -3.93 6.90 -16.34
C LEU A 192 -4.09 8.19 -17.14
N SER A 193 -4.55 8.11 -18.39
CA SER A 193 -4.77 9.27 -19.25
C SER A 193 -5.95 10.12 -18.78
N LEU A 194 -7.05 9.48 -18.36
CA LEU A 194 -8.20 10.17 -17.77
C LEU A 194 -7.82 10.83 -16.44
N SER A 195 -7.05 10.15 -15.61
CA SER A 195 -6.55 10.69 -14.35
C SER A 195 -5.60 11.88 -14.57
N LEU A 196 -4.68 11.78 -15.53
CA LEU A 196 -3.84 12.91 -15.95
C LEU A 196 -4.67 14.07 -16.51
N GLY A 197 -5.62 13.78 -17.41
CA GLY A 197 -6.52 14.79 -17.98
C GLY A 197 -7.28 15.55 -16.91
N ARG A 198 -7.73 14.87 -15.84
CA ARG A 198 -8.41 15.53 -14.71
C ARG A 198 -7.52 16.56 -14.01
N THR A 199 -6.21 16.32 -13.91
CA THR A 199 -5.26 17.24 -13.29
C THR A 199 -4.96 18.48 -14.14
N LEU A 200 -5.20 18.40 -15.46
CA LEU A 200 -4.98 19.51 -16.39
C LEU A 200 -6.21 20.43 -16.49
N LEU A 201 -7.37 19.99 -16.00
CA LEU A 201 -8.58 20.80 -15.97
C LEU A 201 -8.47 21.91 -14.91
N PRO A 202 -9.10 23.08 -15.14
CA PRO A 202 -9.08 24.18 -14.18
C PRO A 202 -9.54 23.73 -12.78
N ALA A 203 -8.80 24.19 -11.77
CA ALA A 203 -9.21 24.00 -10.39
C ALA A 203 -10.56 24.70 -10.15
N GLN A 204 -11.42 24.06 -9.36
CA GLN A 204 -12.65 24.71 -8.91
C GLN A 204 -12.31 25.98 -8.13
N PRO A 205 -13.14 27.04 -8.20
CA PRO A 205 -12.96 28.23 -7.38
C PRO A 205 -12.80 27.84 -5.91
N THR A 206 -11.76 28.34 -5.25
CA THR A 206 -11.53 28.09 -3.83
C THR A 206 -12.64 28.75 -3.02
N HIS A 207 -13.65 27.96 -2.65
CA HIS A 207 -14.64 28.38 -1.66
C HIS A 207 -14.01 28.30 -0.27
N THR A 208 -13.54 29.43 0.23
CA THR A 208 -13.05 29.53 1.61
C THR A 208 -14.24 29.70 2.54
N ALA A 209 -14.52 28.68 3.36
CA ALA A 209 -15.41 28.80 4.50
C ALA A 209 -14.59 29.19 5.74
N GLN A 210 -15.06 30.16 6.53
CA GLN A 210 -14.48 30.38 7.85
C GLN A 210 -14.89 29.22 8.76
N ILE A 211 -13.90 28.48 9.25
CA ILE A 211 -14.08 27.41 10.23
C ILE A 211 -13.48 27.90 11.53
N ALA A 212 -14.29 28.03 12.57
CA ALA A 212 -13.79 28.28 13.91
C ALA A 212 -13.17 26.98 14.43
N GLY A 213 -11.83 26.91 14.45
CA GLY A 213 -11.11 25.86 15.15
C GLY A 213 -11.06 26.19 16.63
N PHE A 214 -11.53 25.28 17.49
CA PHE A 214 -11.24 25.36 18.92
C PHE A 214 -10.10 24.39 19.24
N SER A 215 -8.95 24.90 19.69
CA SER A 215 -7.91 24.05 20.27
C SER A 215 -8.23 23.87 21.76
N LEU A 216 -8.38 22.62 22.20
CA LEU A 216 -8.46 22.34 23.62
C LEU A 216 -7.07 22.60 24.25
N PRO A 217 -7.00 23.28 25.42
CA PRO A 217 -5.78 23.37 26.20
C PRO A 217 -5.21 21.98 26.48
N ALA A 218 -3.88 21.88 26.58
CA ALA A 218 -3.20 20.63 26.88
C ALA A 218 -3.83 19.95 28.12
N GLY A 219 -4.16 18.66 27.99
CA GLY A 219 -4.79 17.86 29.05
C GLY A 219 -6.32 17.82 29.03
N LYS A 220 -7.00 18.81 28.43
CA LYS A 220 -8.47 18.90 28.48
C LYS A 220 -9.19 17.88 27.58
N LEU A 221 -8.53 17.42 26.51
CA LEU A 221 -9.03 16.32 25.67
C LEU A 221 -9.12 15.00 26.46
N ILE A 222 -8.12 14.73 27.29
CA ILE A 222 -8.07 13.51 28.12
C ILE A 222 -9.21 13.56 29.12
N GLU A 223 -9.38 14.69 29.81
CA GLU A 223 -10.47 14.92 30.78
C GLU A 223 -11.86 14.67 30.16
N VAL A 224 -12.14 15.26 28.99
CA VAL A 224 -13.41 15.09 28.27
C VAL A 224 -13.62 13.64 27.81
N MET A 225 -12.57 12.96 27.34
CA MET A 225 -12.65 11.54 26.97
C MET A 225 -12.96 10.63 28.17
N THR A 226 -12.36 10.91 29.34
CA THR A 226 -12.71 10.22 30.59
C THR A 226 -14.17 10.44 30.97
N GLN A 227 -14.70 11.66 30.83
CA GLN A 227 -16.10 11.95 31.12
C GLN A 227 -17.07 11.20 30.19
N PHE A 228 -16.74 11.09 28.89
CA PHE A 228 -17.53 10.28 27.97
C PHE A 228 -17.52 8.79 28.31
N SER A 229 -16.37 8.26 28.76
CA SER A 229 -16.27 6.85 29.21
C SER A 229 -17.02 6.58 30.51
N ALA A 230 -17.06 7.57 31.43
CA ALA A 230 -17.79 7.48 32.69
C ALA A 230 -19.31 7.61 32.48
N GLY A 231 -19.76 8.48 31.56
CA GLY A 231 -21.18 8.68 31.23
C GLY A 231 -21.85 7.45 30.59
N GLY A 232 -21.08 6.61 29.87
CA GLY A 232 -21.57 5.33 29.35
C GLY A 232 -21.87 4.28 30.43
N SER A 233 -21.29 4.44 31.64
CA SER A 233 -21.49 3.53 32.77
C SER A 233 -22.73 3.88 33.60
N ALA A 234 -23.17 5.15 33.58
CA ALA A 234 -24.33 5.62 34.34
C ALA A 234 -25.69 5.26 33.68
N LYS A 235 -25.72 4.92 32.39
CA LYS A 235 -26.96 4.64 31.65
C LYS A 235 -27.47 3.19 31.77
N ARG A 236 -26.82 2.33 32.58
CA ARG A 236 -27.19 0.92 32.78
C ARG A 236 -28.00 0.62 34.05
N GLN A 237 -28.32 1.63 34.87
CA GLN A 237 -29.21 1.48 36.02
C GLN A 237 -30.51 2.25 35.76
N SER A 238 -31.45 1.61 35.07
CA SER A 238 -32.85 2.05 35.06
C SER A 238 -33.45 1.75 36.45
N PRO A 239 -34.03 2.72 37.17
CA PRO A 239 -34.74 2.42 38.40
C PRO A 239 -36.10 1.79 38.07
N THR A 240 -36.35 0.63 38.66
CA THR A 240 -37.63 -0.08 38.67
C THR A 240 -38.72 0.85 39.24
N CYS A 241 -39.78 1.07 38.47
CA CYS A 241 -40.92 1.89 38.91
C CYS A 241 -41.76 1.08 39.92
N THR A 242 -41.58 1.34 41.21
CA THR A 242 -42.46 0.83 42.27
C THR A 242 -43.70 1.71 42.34
N ARG A 243 -44.85 1.15 41.94
CA ARG A 243 -46.17 1.77 42.09
C ARG A 243 -46.55 1.72 43.58
N MET A 244 -46.80 2.87 44.20
CA MET A 244 -47.51 2.97 45.47
C MET A 244 -48.81 3.74 45.26
N ASN A 245 -49.90 3.06 45.64
CA ASN A 245 -51.32 3.43 45.73
C ASN A 245 -52.07 3.70 44.42
#